data_AF-A0A957GH38-F1
#
_entry.id   AF-A0A957GH38-F1
#
_cell.length_a   1.000
_cell.length_b   1.000
_cell.length_c   1.000
_cell.angle_alpha   90.00
_cell.angle_beta   90.00
_cell.angle_gamma   90.00
#
_symmetry.space_group_name_H-M   'P 1'
#
loop_
_entity.id
_entity.type
_entity.pdbx_description
1 polymer ?
#
loop_
_entity_poly.entity_id
_entity_poly.type
_entity_poly.pdbx_seq_one_letter_code
_entity_poly.pdbx_strand_id
1 'polypeptide(L)'
;MLLDNLWQSSRATLLILYGRRRVGKTRLLTHWLRLHSDRGLYWVAEPTSSHEQLRAFSQAVYNYSTPDAPAPQEYTYANWEQAFREVAKLAQNQRFTLLIDEVTYLMAVNPNFIGILQKAWDQWL
;
A
#
# COMPACT_ATOMS: atom_id res chain seq x y z
N MET A 1 14.09 -13.30 9.75
CA MET A 1 14.32 -13.11 8.30
C MET A 1 14.42 -11.62 7.99
N LEU A 2 14.84 -11.21 6.77
CA LEU A 2 14.97 -9.78 6.40
C LEU A 2 13.70 -8.98 6.75
N LEU A 3 12.51 -9.48 6.37
CA LEU A 3 11.24 -8.81 6.65
C LEU A 3 10.96 -8.64 8.15
N ASP A 4 11.26 -9.65 8.98
CA ASP A 4 11.09 -9.55 10.44
C ASP A 4 12.01 -8.49 11.04
N ASN A 5 13.24 -8.39 10.54
CA ASN A 5 14.19 -7.39 11.01
C ASN A 5 13.71 -5.97 10.65
N LEU A 6 13.21 -5.78 9.42
CA LEU A 6 12.60 -4.52 9.00
C LEU A 6 11.35 -4.20 9.84
N TRP A 7 10.54 -5.20 10.13
CA TRP A 7 9.34 -5.06 10.95
C TRP A 7 9.61 -4.77 12.43
N GLN A 8 10.75 -5.21 12.97
CA GLN A 8 11.15 -4.92 14.35
C GLN A 8 11.87 -3.56 14.48
N SER A 9 12.33 -2.99 13.37
CA SER A 9 12.99 -1.68 13.35
C SER A 9 12.09 -0.59 13.96
N SER A 10 12.67 0.29 14.77
CA SER A 10 12.01 1.48 15.31
C SER A 10 11.89 2.63 14.30
N ARG A 11 12.46 2.46 13.09
CA ARG A 11 12.40 3.44 12.00
C ARG A 11 11.39 3.03 10.94
N ALA A 12 10.77 4.02 10.31
CA ALA A 12 10.03 3.84 9.08
C ALA A 12 10.94 3.17 8.02
N THR A 13 10.40 2.17 7.33
CA THR A 13 11.13 1.41 6.30
C THR A 13 10.35 1.34 5.00
N LEU A 14 11.00 1.74 3.90
CA LEU A 14 10.53 1.52 2.54
C LEU A 14 11.36 0.40 1.90
N LEU A 15 10.71 -0.67 1.46
CA LEU A 15 11.34 -1.79 0.77
C LEU A 15 10.83 -1.88 -0.66
N ILE A 16 11.72 -1.78 -1.64
CA ILE A 16 11.41 -2.05 -3.04
C ILE A 16 11.91 -3.46 -3.39
N LEU A 17 10.97 -4.37 -3.65
CA LEU A 17 11.29 -5.75 -4.03
C LEU A 17 11.09 -5.95 -5.54
N TYR A 18 12.18 -6.03 -6.29
CA TYR A 18 12.17 -6.25 -7.74
C TYR A 18 12.78 -7.61 -8.12
N GLY A 19 12.50 -8.08 -9.34
CA GLY A 19 13.05 -9.34 -9.86
C GLY A 19 12.21 -9.91 -11.01
N ARG A 20 12.63 -11.03 -11.60
CA ARG A 20 11.91 -11.67 -12.71
C ARG A 20 10.50 -12.13 -12.29
N ARG A 21 9.62 -12.34 -13.26
CA ARG A 21 8.29 -12.92 -13.03
C ARG A 21 8.44 -14.32 -12.43
N ARG A 22 7.56 -14.69 -11.48
CA ARG A 22 7.49 -16.01 -10.84
C ARG A 22 8.67 -16.41 -9.93
N VAL A 23 9.52 -15.48 -9.50
CA VAL A 23 10.59 -15.75 -8.51
C VAL A 23 10.07 -15.81 -7.06
N GLY A 24 8.76 -15.74 -6.84
CA GLY A 24 8.14 -15.91 -5.51
C GLY A 24 7.97 -14.64 -4.67
N LYS A 25 8.21 -13.44 -5.21
CA LYS A 25 8.08 -12.15 -4.50
C LYS A 25 6.74 -11.99 -3.79
N THR A 26 5.65 -12.05 -4.55
CA THR A 26 4.27 -11.94 -4.03
C THR A 26 3.99 -13.00 -2.96
N ARG A 27 4.43 -14.25 -3.19
CA ARG A 27 4.25 -15.34 -2.23
C ARG A 27 4.98 -15.06 -0.92
N LEU A 28 6.20 -14.54 -0.97
CA LEU A 28 6.99 -14.19 0.20
C LEU A 28 6.32 -13.07 1.01
N LEU A 29 5.92 -11.98 0.36
CA LEU A 29 5.30 -10.84 1.03
C LEU A 29 3.92 -11.19 1.62
N THR A 30 3.07 -11.87 0.85
CA THR A 30 1.73 -12.28 1.30
C THR A 30 1.78 -13.35 2.40
N HIS A 31 2.72 -14.29 2.34
CA HIS A 31 2.93 -15.26 3.41
C HIS A 31 3.38 -14.57 4.70
N TRP A 32 4.33 -13.65 4.61
CA TRP A 32 4.81 -12.89 5.77
C TRP A 32 3.70 -12.02 6.38
N LEU A 33 2.88 -11.37 5.55
CA LEU A 33 1.75 -10.56 6.03
C LEU A 33 0.69 -11.42 6.73
N ARG A 34 0.43 -12.65 6.27
CA ARG A 34 -0.52 -13.56 6.95
C ARG A 34 -0.09 -13.93 8.37
N LEU A 35 1.21 -13.91 8.66
CA LEU A 35 1.71 -14.10 10.03
C LEU A 35 1.49 -12.87 10.92
N HIS A 36 1.10 -11.73 10.33
CA HIS A 36 0.89 -10.42 10.97
C HIS A 36 -0.43 -9.78 10.49
N SER A 37 -1.46 -10.60 10.25
CA SER A 37 -2.65 -10.23 9.45
C SER A 37 -3.50 -9.09 10.03
N ASP A 38 -3.33 -8.77 11.31
CA ASP A 38 -4.00 -7.66 12.00
C ASP A 38 -3.33 -6.29 11.74
N ARG A 39 -2.18 -6.25 11.06
CA ARG A 39 -1.31 -5.06 11.03
C ARG A 39 -0.81 -4.68 9.64
N GLY A 40 -1.53 -5.05 8.59
CA GLY A 40 -1.18 -4.52 7.29
C GLY A 40 -2.22 -4.69 6.20
N LEU A 41 -2.12 -3.80 5.22
CA LEU A 41 -2.94 -3.76 4.03
C LEU A 41 -2.14 -4.32 2.85
N TYR A 42 -2.68 -5.34 2.19
CA TYR A 42 -2.17 -5.82 0.90
C TYR A 42 -3.09 -5.34 -0.21
N TRP A 43 -2.53 -4.63 -1.16
CA TRP A 43 -3.23 -4.13 -2.33
C TRP A 43 -2.42 -4.42 -3.59
N VAL A 44 -3.10 -4.83 -4.66
CA VAL A 44 -2.49 -5.19 -5.95
C VAL A 44 -2.97 -4.18 -6.98
N ALA A 45 -2.04 -3.53 -7.66
CA ALA A 45 -2.38 -2.69 -8.78
C ALA A 45 -2.87 -3.55 -9.96
N GLU A 46 -3.90 -3.07 -10.64
CA GLU A 46 -4.44 -3.70 -11.84
C GLU A 46 -4.19 -2.82 -13.07
N PRO A 47 -4.14 -3.37 -14.29
CA PRO A 47 -3.96 -2.61 -15.52
C PRO A 47 -5.23 -1.84 -15.93
N THR A 48 -5.72 -0.98 -15.05
CA THR A 48 -6.92 -0.14 -15.20
C THR A 48 -6.54 1.34 -15.24
N SER A 49 -7.51 2.21 -15.50
CA SER A 49 -7.25 3.65 -15.57
C SER A 49 -6.72 4.22 -14.25
N SER A 50 -6.02 5.36 -14.31
CA SER A 50 -5.49 6.04 -13.11
C SER A 50 -6.58 6.32 -12.06
N HIS A 51 -7.78 6.69 -12.51
CA HIS A 51 -8.94 6.92 -11.64
C HIS A 51 -9.44 5.62 -10.99
N GLU A 52 -9.55 4.53 -11.74
CA GLU A 52 -9.97 3.23 -11.21
C GLU A 52 -8.96 2.68 -10.19
N GLN A 53 -7.66 2.82 -10.45
CA GLN A 53 -6.63 2.40 -9.49
C GLN A 53 -6.71 3.22 -8.20
N LEU A 54 -6.90 4.54 -8.28
CA LEU A 54 -7.10 5.38 -7.10
C LEU A 54 -8.37 4.99 -6.34
N ARG A 55 -9.49 4.76 -7.03
CA ARG A 55 -10.74 4.31 -6.39
C ARG A 55 -10.55 2.98 -5.68
N ALA A 56 -9.96 1.99 -6.34
CA ALA A 56 -9.70 0.67 -5.77
C ALA A 56 -8.79 0.75 -4.53
N PHE A 57 -7.71 1.54 -4.59
CA PHE A 57 -6.84 1.77 -3.45
C PHE A 57 -7.56 2.49 -2.31
N SER A 58 -8.38 3.50 -2.63
CA SER A 58 -9.16 4.26 -1.64
C SER A 58 -10.13 3.36 -0.88
N GLN A 59 -10.84 2.49 -1.58
CA GLN A 59 -11.74 1.52 -0.97
C GLN A 59 -10.98 0.50 -0.11
N ALA A 60 -9.79 0.07 -0.54
CA ALA A 60 -8.97 -0.84 0.24
C ALA A 60 -8.51 -0.21 1.58
N VAL A 61 -8.09 1.06 1.56
CA VAL A 61 -7.73 1.81 2.78
C VAL A 61 -8.95 2.03 3.68
N TYR A 62 -10.10 2.39 3.11
CA TYR A 62 -11.34 2.59 3.87
C TYR A 62 -11.82 1.30 4.55
N ASN A 63 -11.86 0.19 3.81
CA ASN A 63 -12.30 -1.09 4.34
C ASN A 63 -11.36 -1.60 5.44
N TYR A 64 -10.07 -1.28 5.35
CA TYR A 64 -9.12 -1.58 6.42
C TYR A 64 -9.39 -0.75 7.68
N SER A 65 -9.69 0.55 7.53
CA SER A 65 -9.93 1.44 8.66
C SER A 65 -11.33 1.28 9.29
N THR A 66 -12.29 0.74 8.53
CA THR A 66 -13.69 0.60 8.91
C THR A 66 -14.17 -0.83 8.62
N PRO A 67 -13.73 -1.84 9.39
CA PRO A 67 -14.03 -3.24 9.09
C PRO A 67 -15.54 -3.58 9.16
N ASP A 68 -16.30 -2.82 9.96
CA ASP A 68 -17.73 -3.06 10.18
C ASP A 68 -18.64 -2.36 9.16
N ALA A 69 -18.09 -1.50 8.29
CA ALA A 69 -18.85 -0.82 7.24
C ALA A 69 -18.04 -0.80 5.94
N PRO A 70 -18.51 -1.49 4.88
CA PRO A 70 -17.81 -1.46 3.60
C PRO A 70 -17.86 -0.07 2.97
N ALA A 71 -16.80 0.27 2.25
CA ALA A 71 -16.70 1.50 1.48
C ALA A 71 -17.88 1.60 0.51
N PRO A 72 -18.52 2.79 0.39
CA PRO A 72 -19.45 3.04 -0.70
C PRO A 72 -18.82 2.74 -2.06
N GLN A 73 -19.60 2.24 -3.01
CA GLN A 73 -19.11 1.84 -4.34
C GLN A 73 -18.38 2.98 -5.08
N GLU A 74 -18.81 4.23 -4.86
CA GLU A 74 -18.20 5.41 -5.48
C GLU A 74 -17.15 6.09 -4.60
N TYR A 75 -16.83 5.51 -3.44
CA TYR A 75 -15.82 6.08 -2.56
C TYR A 75 -14.45 6.12 -3.24
N THR A 76 -13.88 7.32 -3.31
CA THR A 76 -12.50 7.55 -3.73
C THR A 76 -11.94 8.76 -3.00
N TYR A 77 -10.65 8.74 -2.68
CA TYR A 77 -9.94 9.94 -2.29
C TYR A 77 -9.81 10.88 -3.50
N ALA A 78 -9.61 12.18 -3.24
CA ALA A 78 -9.46 13.17 -4.30
C ALA A 78 -8.18 12.96 -5.12
N ASN A 79 -7.13 12.42 -4.49
CA ASN A 79 -5.85 12.12 -5.12
C ASN A 79 -5.03 11.13 -4.27
N TRP A 80 -3.91 10.66 -4.84
CA TRP A 80 -2.97 9.77 -4.17
C TRP A 80 -2.32 10.38 -2.92
N GLU A 81 -2.10 11.70 -2.88
CA GLU A 81 -1.56 12.35 -1.69
C GLU A 81 -2.52 12.21 -0.49
N GLN A 82 -3.81 12.45 -0.70
CA GLN A 82 -4.82 12.25 0.34
C GLN A 82 -4.91 10.78 0.75
N ALA A 83 -4.84 9.85 -0.20
CA ALA A 83 -4.86 8.42 0.11
C ALA A 83 -3.66 8.01 1.00
N PHE A 84 -2.45 8.47 0.69
CA PHE A 84 -1.27 8.18 1.51
C PHE A 84 -1.31 8.88 2.88
N ARG A 85 -1.96 10.04 3.01
CA ARG A 85 -2.18 10.67 4.32
C ARG A 85 -3.08 9.82 5.22
N GLU A 86 -4.12 9.20 4.67
CA GLU A 86 -4.95 8.28 5.46
C GLU A 86 -4.16 7.03 5.88
N VAL A 87 -3.31 6.51 5.00
CA VAL A 87 -2.37 5.43 5.35
C VAL A 87 -1.43 5.85 6.50
N ALA A 88 -0.88 7.06 6.44
CA ALA A 88 -0.01 7.57 7.50
C ALA A 88 -0.73 7.64 8.86
N LYS A 89 -2.00 8.04 8.89
CA LYS A 89 -2.80 8.03 10.12
C LYS A 89 -2.97 6.62 10.70
N LEU A 90 -3.15 5.61 9.84
CA LEU A 90 -3.21 4.21 10.30
C LEU A 90 -1.89 3.79 10.96
N ALA A 91 -0.75 4.19 10.38
CA ALA A 91 0.58 3.89 10.90
C ALA A 91 0.94 4.67 12.18
N GLN A 92 0.29 5.80 12.46
CA GLN A 92 0.48 6.55 13.71
C GLN A 92 -0.18 5.85 14.91
N ASN A 93 -1.32 5.21 14.71
CA ASN A 93 -2.08 4.58 15.79
C ASN A 93 -1.53 3.20 16.16
N GLN A 94 -0.89 2.51 15.22
CA GLN A 94 -0.33 1.18 15.41
C GLN A 94 0.77 0.90 14.40
N ARG A 95 1.65 -0.05 14.73
CA ARG A 95 2.61 -0.56 13.74
C ARG A 95 1.84 -1.14 12.55
N PHE A 96 2.10 -0.63 11.35
CA PHE A 96 1.34 -0.91 10.15
C PHE A 96 2.26 -1.21 8.96
N THR A 97 1.87 -2.17 8.12
CA THR A 97 2.53 -2.46 6.84
C THR A 97 1.59 -2.19 5.68
N LEU A 98 2.05 -1.42 4.69
CA LEU A 98 1.40 -1.34 3.37
C LEU A 98 2.20 -2.15 2.36
N LEU A 99 1.54 -3.08 1.67
CA LEU A 99 2.09 -3.78 0.54
C LEU A 99 1.34 -3.36 -0.73
N ILE A 100 2.06 -2.74 -1.66
CA ILE A 100 1.57 -2.39 -3.00
C ILE A 100 2.26 -3.31 -4.00
N ASP A 101 1.52 -4.26 -4.56
CA ASP A 101 2.04 -5.18 -5.58
C ASP A 101 1.81 -4.64 -6.99
N GLU A 102 2.65 -5.08 -7.92
CA GLU A 102 2.59 -4.70 -9.34
C GLU A 102 2.56 -3.17 -9.60
N VAL A 103 3.35 -2.40 -8.83
CA VAL A 103 3.49 -0.93 -8.93
C VAL A 103 3.75 -0.43 -10.36
N THR A 104 4.29 -1.28 -11.23
CA THR A 104 4.46 -0.99 -12.66
C THR A 104 3.14 -0.64 -13.36
N TYR A 105 2.01 -1.21 -12.95
CA TYR A 105 0.69 -0.85 -13.48
C TYR A 105 0.25 0.56 -13.06
N LEU A 106 0.62 1.00 -11.85
CA LEU A 106 0.40 2.39 -11.41
C LEU A 106 1.24 3.36 -12.24
N MET A 107 2.52 3.04 -12.42
CA MET A 107 3.45 3.87 -13.18
C MET A 107 3.05 3.99 -14.65
N ALA A 108 2.46 2.94 -15.23
CA ALA A 108 2.04 2.92 -16.62
C ALA A 108 0.93 3.94 -16.92
N VAL A 109 0.03 4.21 -15.96
CA VAL A 109 -1.11 5.13 -16.15
C VAL A 109 -0.98 6.43 -15.38
N ASN A 110 -0.01 6.54 -14.48
CA ASN A 110 0.32 7.74 -13.73
C ASN A 110 1.85 7.89 -13.59
N PRO A 111 2.52 8.55 -14.56
CA PRO A 111 3.97 8.74 -14.54
C PRO A 111 4.49 9.47 -13.29
N ASN A 112 3.65 10.28 -12.65
CA ASN A 112 4.00 11.04 -11.45
C ASN A 112 3.87 10.23 -10.15
N PHE A 113 3.35 9.00 -10.20
CA PHE A 113 3.08 8.19 -9.01
C PHE A 113 4.30 8.03 -8.10
N ILE A 114 5.49 7.78 -8.67
CA ILE A 114 6.73 7.62 -7.89
C ILE A 114 7.10 8.92 -7.16
N GLY A 115 6.95 10.07 -7.81
CA GLY A 115 7.17 11.37 -7.17
C GLY A 115 6.18 11.63 -6.03
N ILE A 116 4.92 11.24 -6.20
CA ILE A 116 3.90 11.33 -5.15
C ILE A 116 4.23 10.41 -3.98
N LEU A 117 4.62 9.16 -4.25
CA LEU A 117 5.03 8.20 -3.22
C LEU A 117 6.26 8.69 -2.46
N GLN A 118 7.26 9.24 -3.15
CA GLN A 118 8.44 9.81 -2.52
C GLN A 118 8.07 11.00 -1.62
N LYS A 119 7.25 11.94 -2.12
CA LYS A 119 6.77 13.07 -1.31
C LYS A 119 6.00 12.59 -0.08
N ALA A 120 5.15 11.57 -0.23
CA ALA A 120 4.40 11.00 0.88
C ALA A 120 5.33 10.34 1.91
N TRP A 121 6.36 9.62 1.43
CA TRP A 121 7.40 9.02 2.27
C TRP A 121 8.16 10.08 3.07
N ASP A 122 8.65 11.12 2.42
CA ASP A 122 9.48 12.12 3.08
C ASP A 122 8.70 13.00 4.08
N GLN A 123 7.39 13.13 3.90
CA GLN A 123 6.57 14.06 4.69
C GLN A 123 5.65 13.40 5.73
N TRP A 124 5.14 12.18 5.47
CA TRP A 124 4.05 11.61 6.26
C TRP A 124 4.29 10.18 6.77
N LEU A 125 5.14 9.36 6.12
CA LEU A 125 5.38 7.96 6.46
C LEU A 125 6.75 7.74 7.12
#